data_AF-A0A920N2K9-F1
#
_entry.id   AF-A0A920N2K9-F1
#
_cell.length_a   1.000
_cell.length_b   1.000
_cell.length_c   1.000
_cell.angle_alpha   90.00
_cell.angle_beta   90.00
_cell.angle_gamma   90.00
#
_symmetry.space_group_name_H-M   'P 1'
#
loop_
_entity.id
_entity.type
_entity.pdbx_description
1 polymer ?
#
loop_
_entity_poly.entity_id
_entity_poly.type
_entity_poly.pdbx_seq_one_letter_code
_entity_poly.pdbx_strand_id
1 'polypeptide(L)'
;MVEMVGGHMPLARNIAVVVTLLAGVRLQAADPEVQVDFNRDIRPILSTHCFQCHGPDAGKRQGELRLDTRDGAMAPRKGHRTNRGGPAR
;
A
#
# COMPACT_ATOMS: atom_id res chain seq x y z
N MET A 1 38.33 29.53 52.46
CA MET A 1 37.51 30.56 51.78
C MET A 1 38.15 30.74 50.41
N VAL A 2 37.73 30.07 49.33
CA VAL A 2 36.46 30.22 48.60
C VAL A 2 36.22 28.96 47.74
N GLU A 3 35.04 28.32 47.90
CA GLU A 3 34.19 27.53 46.95
C GLU A 3 34.90 26.65 45.87
N MET A 4 34.84 25.31 45.88
CA MET A 4 33.68 24.46 45.54
C MET A 4 32.86 24.88 44.28
N VAL A 5 33.50 24.88 43.10
CA VAL A 5 32.81 24.69 41.80
C VAL A 5 33.68 23.70 41.02
N GLY A 6 33.27 22.49 40.68
CA GLY A 6 32.00 22.06 40.14
C GLY A 6 32.39 21.12 39.00
N GLY A 7 32.16 19.81 39.19
CA GLY A 7 32.56 18.79 38.25
C GLY A 7 31.89 18.94 36.88
N HIS A 8 32.61 18.59 35.81
CA HIS A 8 31.99 18.24 34.54
C HIS A 8 32.67 16.98 34.00
N MET A 9 32.02 15.85 34.22
CA MET A 9 32.42 14.55 33.70
C MET A 9 31.85 14.44 32.26
N PRO A 10 32.62 14.75 31.18
CA PRO A 10 32.06 14.85 29.82
C PRO A 10 31.56 13.49 29.33
N LEU A 11 32.18 12.41 29.82
CA LEU A 11 31.80 11.04 29.52
C LEU A 11 30.42 10.70 30.11
N ALA A 12 30.13 11.11 31.35
CA ALA A 12 28.84 10.87 31.99
C ALA A 12 27.71 11.67 31.34
N ARG A 13 28.00 12.90 30.87
CA ARG A 13 27.06 13.71 30.07
C ARG A 13 26.75 13.07 28.72
N ASN A 14 27.78 12.59 28.02
CA ASN A 14 27.59 11.95 26.72
C ASN A 14 26.84 10.61 26.84
N ILE A 15 27.12 9.82 27.88
CA ILE A 15 26.38 8.59 28.18
C ILE A 15 24.91 8.92 28.49
N ALA A 16 24.63 9.95 29.30
CA ALA A 16 23.26 10.37 29.59
C ALA A 16 22.49 10.81 28.34
N VAL A 17 23.14 11.55 27.44
CA VAL A 17 22.54 11.95 26.15
C VAL A 17 22.24 10.74 25.27
N VAL A 18 23.17 9.78 25.16
CA VAL A 18 22.98 8.56 24.35
C VAL A 18 21.89 7.66 24.94
N VAL A 19 21.82 7.51 26.26
CA VAL A 19 20.76 6.75 26.95
C VAL A 19 19.40 7.42 26.75
N THR A 20 19.33 8.75 26.82
CA THR A 20 18.08 9.49 26.57
C THR A 20 17.62 9.36 25.11
N LEU A 21 18.56 9.40 24.16
CA LEU A 21 18.28 9.20 22.74
C LEU A 21 17.80 7.77 22.43
N LEU A 22 18.45 6.75 23.00
CA LEU A 22 18.07 5.36 22.81
C LEU A 22 16.73 5.02 23.48
N ALA A 23 16.43 5.61 24.64
CA ALA A 23 15.13 5.43 25.32
C ALA A 23 13.95 6.09 24.57
N GLY A 24 14.22 7.03 23.66
CA GLY A 24 13.20 7.76 22.90
C GLY A 24 12.70 7.05 21.63
N VAL A 25 13.34 5.95 21.21
CA VAL A 25 12.94 5.23 19.99
C VAL A 25 11.66 4.44 20.26
N ARG A 26 10.51 4.98 19.85
CA ARG A 26 9.24 4.25 19.85
C ARG A 26 9.30 3.18 18.76
N LEU A 27 9.11 1.92 19.14
CA LEU A 27 8.96 0.83 18.19
C LEU A 27 7.57 0.94 17.54
N GLN A 28 7.51 1.46 16.31
CA GLN A 28 6.28 1.44 15.53
C GLN A 28 5.96 -0.01 15.14
N ALA A 29 4.81 -0.52 15.58
CA ALA A 29 4.24 -1.73 15.02
C ALA A 29 3.83 -1.45 13.57
N ALA A 30 4.07 -2.41 12.68
CA ALA A 30 3.53 -2.34 11.32
C ALA A 30 1.99 -2.36 11.40
N ASP A 31 1.34 -1.49 10.62
CA ASP A 31 -0.11 -1.55 10.45
C ASP A 31 -0.52 -2.93 9.91
N PRO A 32 -1.62 -3.50 10.39
CA PRO A 32 -2.14 -4.75 9.85
C PRO A 32 -2.41 -4.56 8.36
N GLU A 33 -1.89 -5.48 7.54
CA GLU A 33 -2.13 -5.47 6.10
C GLU A 33 -3.63 -5.61 5.84
N VAL A 34 -4.27 -4.52 5.42
CA VAL A 34 -5.68 -4.52 5.06
C VAL A 34 -5.84 -5.33 3.79
N GLN A 35 -6.36 -6.55 3.93
CA GLN A 35 -6.63 -7.43 2.80
C GLN A 35 -7.78 -6.86 1.96
N VAL A 36 -7.47 -6.52 0.71
CA VAL A 36 -8.44 -6.06 -0.28
C VAL A 36 -9.33 -7.24 -0.67
N ASP A 37 -10.63 -7.11 -0.43
CA ASP A 37 -11.63 -8.09 -0.87
C ASP A 37 -12.30 -7.61 -2.16
N PHE A 38 -12.26 -8.44 -3.21
CA PHE A 38 -12.81 -8.05 -4.50
C PHE A 38 -14.31 -7.73 -4.44
N ASN A 39 -15.10 -8.50 -3.68
CA ASN A 39 -16.56 -8.34 -3.67
C ASN A 39 -17.01 -7.13 -2.86
N ARG A 40 -16.32 -6.84 -1.75
CA ARG A 40 -16.60 -5.72 -0.87
C ARG A 40 -16.02 -4.42 -1.40
N ASP A 41 -14.77 -4.45 -1.87
CA ASP A 41 -14.00 -3.23 -2.13
C ASP A 41 -13.97 -2.84 -3.62
N ILE A 42 -13.90 -3.82 -4.54
CA ILE A 42 -13.69 -3.55 -5.99
C ILE A 42 -14.99 -3.63 -6.80
N ARG A 43 -15.79 -4.67 -6.58
CA ARG A 43 -17.00 -4.95 -7.36
C ARG A 43 -18.00 -3.80 -7.35
N PRO A 44 -18.27 -3.08 -6.24
CA PRO A 44 -19.20 -1.95 -6.23
C PRO A 44 -18.74 -0.79 -7.13
N ILE A 45 -17.43 -0.58 -7.23
CA ILE A 45 -16.84 0.46 -8.09
C ILE A 45 -17.10 0.08 -9.55
N LEU A 46 -16.78 -1.17 -9.92
CA LEU A 46 -16.96 -1.65 -11.28
C LEU A 46 -18.43 -1.74 -11.70
N SER A 47 -19.33 -2.11 -10.79
CA SER A 47 -20.76 -2.15 -11.09
C SER A 47 -21.34 -0.76 -11.34
N THR A 48 -20.86 0.25 -10.60
CA THR A 48 -21.34 1.63 -10.73
C THR A 48 -20.86 2.26 -12.02
N HIS A 49 -19.58 2.08 -12.37
CA HIS A 49 -18.95 2.86 -13.44
C HIS A 49 -18.66 2.07 -14.73
N CYS A 50 -18.58 0.74 -14.68
CA CYS A 50 -17.98 -0.03 -15.77
C CYS A 50 -18.92 -1.10 -16.35
N PHE A 51 -19.69 -1.82 -15.52
CA PHE A 51 -20.48 -2.97 -15.97
C PHE A 51 -21.63 -2.62 -16.93
N GLN A 52 -22.04 -1.35 -16.98
CA GLN A 52 -23.04 -0.89 -17.95
C GLN A 52 -22.58 -1.13 -19.39
N CYS A 53 -21.29 -0.93 -19.68
CA CYS A 53 -20.70 -1.10 -21.02
C CYS A 53 -19.73 -2.29 -21.12
N HIS A 54 -19.20 -2.80 -20.00
CA HIS A 54 -18.20 -3.87 -19.97
C HIS A 54 -18.57 -5.03 -19.04
N GLY A 55 -19.86 -5.19 -18.76
CA GLY A 55 -20.38 -6.20 -17.85
C GLY A 55 -20.96 -7.44 -18.56
N PRO A 56 -21.90 -8.14 -17.89
CA PRO A 56 -22.40 -9.43 -18.37
C PRO A 56 -23.28 -9.36 -19.61
N ASP A 57 -23.92 -8.21 -19.85
CA ASP A 57 -24.78 -7.99 -21.02
C ASP A 57 -23.94 -7.93 -22.30
N ALA A 58 -24.05 -8.97 -23.14
CA ALA A 58 -23.34 -9.05 -24.41
C ALA A 58 -23.81 -8.00 -25.43
N GLY A 59 -25.08 -7.60 -25.39
CA GLY A 59 -25.65 -6.63 -26.33
C GLY A 59 -25.18 -5.20 -26.08
N LYS A 60 -24.74 -4.91 -24.85
CA LYS A 60 -24.18 -3.60 -24.47
C LYS A 60 -22.65 -3.62 -24.35
N ARG A 61 -22.02 -4.79 -24.53
CA ARG A 61 -20.59 -4.94 -24.29
C ARG A 61 -19.76 -4.25 -25.38
N GLN A 62 -18.98 -3.27 -24.96
CA GLN A 62 -18.10 -2.50 -25.85
C GLN A 62 -16.67 -3.06 -25.84
N GLY A 63 -15.99 -3.00 -26.99
CA GLY A 63 -14.57 -3.33 -27.12
C GLY A 63 -14.19 -4.77 -26.72
N GLU A 64 -15.17 -5.68 -26.76
CA GLU A 64 -15.03 -7.09 -26.32
C GLU A 64 -14.49 -7.22 -24.87
N LEU A 65 -14.60 -6.14 -24.08
CA LEU A 65 -14.04 -6.04 -22.73
C LEU A 65 -15.08 -6.48 -21.71
N ARG A 66 -14.67 -7.41 -20.86
CA ARG A 66 -15.52 -8.03 -19.86
C ARG A 66 -14.85 -7.95 -18.49
N LEU A 67 -15.36 -7.07 -17.62
CA LEU A 67 -14.78 -6.77 -16.32
C LEU A 67 -15.47 -7.49 -15.14
N ASP A 68 -16.65 -8.07 -15.37
CA ASP A 68 -17.43 -8.78 -14.35
C ASP A 68 -16.90 -10.19 -14.04
N THR A 69 -15.98 -10.69 -14.86
CA THR A 69 -15.34 -12.01 -14.70
C THR A 69 -13.83 -11.87 -14.66
N ARG A 70 -13.16 -12.69 -13.86
CA ARG A 70 -11.69 -12.72 -13.77
C ARG A 70 -11.05 -12.98 -15.13
N ASP A 71 -11.53 -13.98 -15.86
CA ASP A 71 -10.94 -14.37 -17.14
C ASP A 71 -11.09 -13.26 -18.19
N GLY A 72 -12.27 -12.63 -18.24
CA GLY A 72 -12.49 -11.46 -19.11
C GLY A 72 -11.59 -10.27 -18.80
N ALA A 73 -11.36 -10.00 -17.50
CA ALA A 73 -10.52 -8.90 -17.04
C ALA A 73 -9.02 -9.16 -17.29
N MET A 74 -8.62 -10.44 -17.30
CA MET A 74 -7.22 -10.87 -17.46
C MET A 74 -6.88 -11.31 -18.89
N ALA A 75 -7.87 -11.38 -19.78
CA ALA A 75 -7.68 -11.77 -21.17
C ALA A 75 -6.66 -10.83 -21.88
N PRO A 76 -5.77 -11.36 -22.72
CA PRO A 76 -4.84 -10.54 -23.51
C PRO A 76 -5.59 -9.50 -24.35
N ARG A 77 -5.09 -8.27 -24.38
CA ARG A 77 -5.68 -7.18 -25.16
C ARG A 77 -4.58 -6.47 -25.96
N LYS A 78 -4.93 -5.98 -27.15
CA LYS A 78 -4.00 -5.21 -27.98
C LYS A 78 -3.71 -3.88 -27.27
N GLY A 79 -2.43 -3.55 -27.07
CA GLY A 79 -1.98 -2.24 -26.57
C GLY A 79 -1.88 -2.07 -25.05
N HIS A 80 -2.30 -3.05 -24.22
CA HIS A 80 -2.25 -2.92 -22.75
C HIS A 80 -1.73 -4.20 -22.08
N ARG A 81 -0.76 -4.05 -21.16
CA ARG A 81 -0.28 -5.16 -20.32
C ARG A 81 -1.32 -5.44 -19.23
N THR A 82 -1.92 -6.64 -19.24
CA THR A 82 -2.57 -7.14 -18.02
C THR A 82 -1.46 -7.48 -17.01
N ASN A 83 -1.73 -7.32 -15.71
CA ASN A 83 -0.69 -7.37 -14.65
C ASN A 83 0.00 -8.74 -14.48
N ARG A 84 -0.41 -9.75 -15.24
CA ARG A 84 0.29 -11.02 -15.41
C ARG A 84 1.07 -10.89 -16.71
N GLY A 85 2.38 -10.64 -16.63
CA GLY A 85 3.27 -10.37 -17.77
C GLY A 85 3.27 -11.42 -18.88
N GLY A 86 2.17 -11.51 -19.63
CA GLY A 86 2.04 -12.29 -20.86
C GLY A 86 2.71 -11.55 -22.01
N PRO A 87 3.17 -12.28 -23.05
CA PRO A 87 4.03 -11.73 -24.08
C PRO A 87 3.31 -10.61 -24.82
N ALA A 88 3.93 -9.43 -24.84
CA ALA A 88 3.58 -8.36 -25.76
C ALA A 88 3.81 -8.89 -27.19
N ARG A 89 2.74 -9.00 -27.96
CA ARG A 89 2.81 -9.23 -29.41
C ARG A 89 2.78 -7.89 -30.13
#